data_AF-A6UEK0-F1
#
_entry.id   AF-A6UEK0-F1
#
_cell.length_a   1.000
_cell.length_b   1.000
_cell.length_c   1.000
_cell.angle_alpha   90.00
_cell.angle_beta   90.00
_cell.angle_gamma   90.00
#
_symmetry.space_group_name_H-M   'P 1'
#
loop_
_entity.id
_entity.type
_entity.pdbx_description
1 polymer ?
#
loop_
_entity_poly.entity_id
_entity_poly.type
_entity_poly.pdbx_seq_one_letter_code
_entity_poly.pdbx_strand_id
1 'polypeptide(L)'
;MLVLPKGVRHIPGFLDRSRQEELVEAIRIVVAEAPLFAPAMPKTGKPLSVRMTNCGALGWVTDRENGYRYQAVHPVTGRPWPPIPAALQDIWNAVAGSDKTPEACLVNFYSAEARMGLHQDRDERDLDTAVVSVSLGDSCLFRVGGRTRGGPTVSLKLESGDVVVLGGEGRLAFHGVDRIYPNTSTLLRSGGRLNLTLRRVNP
;
A
#
# COMPACT_ATOMS: atom_id res chain seq x y z
N MET A 1 -11.70 -17.94 15.45
CA MET A 1 -10.61 -17.70 14.47
C MET A 1 -11.20 -16.85 13.35
N LEU A 2 -10.60 -15.70 13.03
CA LEU A 2 -11.11 -14.85 11.96
C LEU A 2 -10.89 -15.54 10.61
N VAL A 3 -11.95 -15.72 9.83
CA VAL A 3 -11.86 -16.30 8.48
C VAL A 3 -11.80 -15.16 7.49
N LEU A 4 -10.68 -15.05 6.77
CA LEU A 4 -10.50 -14.06 5.72
C LEU A 4 -11.13 -14.54 4.40
N PRO A 5 -11.52 -13.62 3.50
CA PRO A 5 -11.97 -13.99 2.15
C PRO A 5 -10.92 -14.85 1.44
N LYS A 6 -11.37 -15.77 0.57
CA LYS A 6 -10.47 -16.61 -0.22
C LYS A 6 -9.46 -15.76 -1.00
N GLY A 7 -8.20 -16.20 -1.01
CA GLY A 7 -7.10 -15.48 -1.67
C GLY A 7 -6.54 -14.29 -0.88
N VAL A 8 -7.16 -13.89 0.24
CA VAL A 8 -6.61 -12.91 1.18
C VAL A 8 -5.83 -13.64 2.26
N ARG A 9 -4.55 -13.30 2.42
CA ARG A 9 -3.68 -13.82 3.48
C ARG A 9 -3.20 -12.68 4.36
N HIS A 10 -3.22 -12.89 5.67
CA HIS A 10 -2.58 -12.03 6.67
C HIS A 10 -1.44 -12.82 7.32
N ILE A 11 -0.25 -12.25 7.32
CA ILE A 11 0.97 -12.83 7.86
C ILE A 11 1.42 -11.90 9.00
N PRO A 12 0.96 -12.13 10.24
CA PRO A 12 1.24 -11.25 11.37
C PRO A 12 2.71 -11.33 11.77
N GLY A 13 3.31 -10.19 12.11
CA GLY A 13 4.69 -10.12 12.60
C GLY A 13 5.73 -10.65 11.60
N PHE A 14 5.46 -10.55 10.29
CA PHE A 14 6.37 -11.03 9.24
C PHE A 14 7.74 -10.33 9.27
N LEU A 15 7.75 -9.06 9.68
CA LEU A 15 8.97 -8.29 9.89
C LEU A 15 9.24 -8.15 11.39
N ASP A 16 10.40 -8.62 11.82
CA ASP A 16 10.94 -8.26 13.13
C ASP A 16 11.30 -6.76 13.19
N ARG A 17 11.68 -6.29 14.38
CA ARG A 17 11.98 -4.87 14.60
C ARG A 17 13.13 -4.36 13.73
N SER A 18 14.20 -5.13 13.54
CA SER A 18 15.36 -4.70 12.74
C SER A 18 14.96 -4.48 11.30
N ARG A 19 14.23 -5.44 10.71
CA ARG A 19 13.75 -5.36 9.33
C ARG A 19 12.76 -4.20 9.14
N GLN A 20 11.95 -3.90 10.15
CA GLN A 20 11.08 -2.72 10.11
C GLN A 20 11.88 -1.41 10.10
N GLU A 21 12.93 -1.29 10.92
CA GLU A 21 13.78 -0.09 10.99
C GLU A 21 14.57 0.11 9.69
N GLU A 22 15.20 -0.94 9.17
CA GLU A 22 15.87 -0.93 7.87
C GLU A 22 14.95 -0.47 6.74
N LEU A 23 13.72 -1.00 6.72
CA LEU A 23 12.75 -0.64 5.71
C LEU A 23 12.27 0.81 5.85
N VAL A 24 12.13 1.34 7.07
CA VAL A 24 11.83 2.76 7.28
C VAL A 24 12.95 3.65 6.75
N GLU A 25 14.21 3.32 7.00
CA GLU A 25 15.33 4.10 6.45
C GLU A 25 15.38 4.05 4.92
N ALA A 26 15.15 2.88 4.32
CA ALA A 26 15.05 2.74 2.87
C ALA A 26 13.93 3.62 2.28
N ILE A 27 12.77 3.67 2.95
CA ILE A 27 11.66 4.54 2.53
C ILE A 27 11.98 6.02 2.73
N ARG A 28 12.77 6.41 3.75
CA ARG A 28 13.21 7.80 3.90
C ARG A 28 14.08 8.25 2.72
N ILE A 29 14.94 7.37 2.20
CA ILE A 29 15.74 7.64 1.00
C ILE A 29 14.81 7.86 -0.21
N VAL A 30 13.81 6.98 -0.40
CA VAL A 30 12.78 7.16 -1.44
C VAL A 30 12.08 8.51 -1.29
N VAL A 31 11.63 8.87 -0.08
CA VAL A 31 10.92 10.13 0.18
C VAL A 31 11.82 11.36 -0.03
N ALA A 32 13.14 11.26 0.19
CA ALA A 32 14.06 12.36 -0.06
C ALA A 32 14.17 12.69 -1.56
N GLU A 33 14.10 11.67 -2.43
CA GLU A 33 14.16 11.84 -3.89
C GLU A 33 12.77 12.11 -4.52
N ALA A 34 11.74 11.47 -3.98
CA ALA A 34 10.34 11.55 -4.39
C ALA A 34 9.47 11.92 -3.18
N PRO A 35 9.35 13.22 -2.85
CA PRO A 35 8.63 13.69 -1.66
C PRO A 35 7.16 13.27 -1.62
N LEU A 36 6.65 13.02 -0.41
CA LEU A 36 5.21 12.78 -0.22
C LEU A 36 4.39 13.97 -0.73
N PHE A 37 3.32 13.69 -1.47
CA PHE A 37 2.33 14.66 -1.92
C PHE A 37 0.92 14.24 -1.53
N ALA A 38 -0.01 15.20 -1.48
CA ALA A 38 -1.43 14.93 -1.31
C ALA A 38 -2.09 14.88 -2.69
N PRO A 39 -2.48 13.71 -3.21
CA PRO A 39 -3.11 13.60 -4.51
C PRO A 39 -4.57 14.08 -4.44
N ALA A 40 -5.18 14.31 -5.59
CA ALA A 40 -6.55 14.80 -5.69
C ALA A 40 -7.50 13.73 -6.25
N MET A 41 -8.72 13.69 -5.68
CA MET A 41 -9.80 12.83 -6.18
C MET A 41 -10.19 13.23 -7.60
N PRO A 42 -10.40 12.25 -8.51
CA PRO A 42 -10.89 12.54 -9.84
C PRO A 42 -12.22 13.29 -9.80
N LYS A 43 -12.48 14.12 -10.81
CA LYS A 43 -13.69 14.95 -10.98
C LYS A 43 -13.86 16.06 -9.93
N THR A 44 -13.69 15.76 -8.65
CA THR A 44 -13.94 16.72 -7.56
C THR A 44 -12.73 17.58 -7.22
N GLY A 45 -11.50 17.09 -7.49
CA GLY A 45 -10.26 17.76 -7.10
C GLY A 45 -10.01 17.82 -5.59
N LYS A 46 -10.86 17.17 -4.77
CA LYS A 46 -10.69 17.16 -3.32
C LYS A 46 -9.42 16.39 -2.95
N PRO A 47 -8.55 16.92 -2.08
CA PRO A 47 -7.35 16.21 -1.67
C PRO A 47 -7.71 14.93 -0.89
N LEU A 48 -6.95 13.86 -1.09
CA LEU A 48 -7.01 12.70 -0.22
C LEU A 48 -6.43 13.04 1.16
N SER A 49 -6.99 12.43 2.22
CA SER A 49 -6.42 12.52 3.57
C SER A 49 -5.08 11.79 3.72
N VAL A 50 -4.78 10.90 2.79
CA VAL A 50 -3.55 10.10 2.75
C VAL A 50 -2.53 10.82 1.88
N ARG A 51 -1.31 11.01 2.40
CA ARG A 51 -0.19 11.48 1.58
C ARG A 51 0.52 10.29 0.97
N MET A 52 1.01 10.42 -0.24
CA MET A 52 1.64 9.31 -0.94
C MET A 52 2.87 9.71 -1.74
N THR A 53 3.71 8.72 -1.99
CA THR A 53 4.78 8.73 -2.99
C THR A 53 4.91 7.31 -3.56
N ASN A 54 5.82 7.09 -4.50
CA ASN A 54 6.05 5.78 -5.10
C ASN A 54 7.54 5.50 -5.28
N CYS A 55 7.87 4.23 -5.41
CA CYS A 55 9.14 3.76 -5.97
C CYS A 55 8.88 2.62 -6.97
N GLY A 56 9.77 2.45 -7.96
CA GLY A 56 9.67 1.50 -9.07
C GLY A 56 9.63 2.16 -10.44
N ALA A 57 9.53 1.34 -11.48
CA ALA A 57 9.39 1.84 -12.85
C ALA A 57 8.09 2.64 -13.04
N LEU A 58 7.09 2.37 -12.22
CA LEU A 58 5.77 3.00 -12.25
C LEU A 58 5.36 3.43 -10.84
N GLY A 59 4.58 4.50 -10.77
CA GLY A 59 3.92 4.96 -9.57
C GLY A 59 2.44 5.21 -9.81
N TRP A 60 1.61 4.81 -8.86
CA TRP A 60 0.18 5.08 -8.90
C TRP A 60 -0.06 6.54 -8.50
N VAL A 61 -0.88 7.25 -9.27
CA VAL A 61 -1.23 8.64 -9.03
C VAL A 61 -2.70 8.89 -9.33
N THR A 62 -3.21 9.99 -8.78
CA THR A 62 -4.53 10.52 -9.11
C THR A 62 -4.56 12.03 -9.08
N ASP A 63 -5.26 12.59 -10.05
CA ASP A 63 -5.59 14.01 -10.13
C ASP A 63 -6.98 14.20 -10.76
N ARG A 64 -7.44 15.45 -10.80
CA ARG A 64 -8.80 15.78 -11.26
C ARG A 64 -8.94 15.53 -12.77
N GLU A 65 -7.92 15.85 -13.54
CA GLU A 65 -7.91 15.93 -15.00
C GLU A 65 -7.75 14.55 -15.65
N ASN A 66 -6.85 13.73 -15.12
CA ASN A 66 -6.41 12.48 -15.75
C ASN A 66 -6.87 11.24 -14.97
N GLY A 67 -7.41 11.40 -13.76
CA GLY A 67 -7.90 10.30 -12.94
C GLY A 67 -6.80 9.37 -12.42
N TYR A 68 -7.20 8.14 -12.09
CA TYR A 68 -6.32 7.09 -11.56
C TYR A 68 -5.47 6.47 -12.68
N ARG A 69 -4.15 6.36 -12.45
CA ARG A 69 -3.23 5.76 -13.43
C ARG A 69 -1.89 5.38 -12.81
N TYR A 70 -1.16 4.55 -13.55
CA TYR A 70 0.28 4.39 -13.37
C TYR A 70 1.04 5.33 -14.31
N GLN A 71 2.09 5.98 -13.81
CA GLN A 71 3.00 6.79 -14.62
C GLN A 71 4.46 6.63 -14.18
N ALA A 72 5.41 6.94 -15.06
CA ALA A 72 6.84 6.74 -14.80
C ALA A 72 7.50 7.86 -13.98
N VAL A 73 6.84 9.02 -13.83
CA VAL A 73 7.43 10.21 -13.19
C VAL A 73 6.59 10.70 -12.03
N HIS A 74 7.22 11.37 -11.07
CA HIS A 74 6.56 12.02 -9.95
C HIS A 74 5.77 13.25 -10.42
N PRO A 75 4.49 13.42 -10.03
CA PRO A 75 3.63 14.49 -10.57
C PRO A 75 4.09 15.91 -10.20
N VAL A 76 4.69 16.08 -9.02
CA VAL A 76 5.23 17.38 -8.56
C VAL A 76 6.65 17.67 -9.07
N THR A 77 7.60 16.73 -8.94
CA THR A 77 9.01 16.98 -9.29
C THR A 77 9.32 16.76 -10.77
N GLY A 78 8.47 16.02 -11.51
CA GLY A 78 8.68 15.65 -12.91
C GLY A 78 9.80 14.62 -13.14
N ARG A 79 10.44 14.12 -12.08
CA ARG A 79 11.54 13.14 -12.17
C ARG A 79 11.03 11.70 -12.14
N PRO A 80 11.76 10.72 -12.67
CA PRO A 80 11.45 9.31 -12.49
C PRO A 80 11.32 8.94 -11.00
N TRP A 81 10.49 7.94 -10.69
CA TRP A 81 10.42 7.41 -9.33
C TRP A 81 11.74 6.70 -8.95
N PRO A 82 12.17 6.76 -7.68
CA PRO A 82 13.32 5.99 -7.20
C PRO A 82 13.10 4.48 -7.38
N PRO A 83 14.16 3.67 -7.51
CA PRO A 83 14.01 2.22 -7.62
C PRO A 83 13.36 1.61 -6.36
N ILE A 84 12.68 0.46 -6.52
CA ILE A 84 12.14 -0.29 -5.38
C ILE A 84 13.31 -0.80 -4.52
N PRO A 85 13.37 -0.45 -3.21
CA PRO A 85 14.41 -0.97 -2.30
C PRO A 85 14.51 -2.49 -2.31
N ALA A 86 15.73 -3.03 -2.21
CA ALA A 86 15.99 -4.47 -2.22
C ALA A 86 15.16 -5.22 -1.15
N ALA A 87 15.06 -4.66 0.07
CA ALA A 87 14.25 -5.25 1.14
C ALA A 87 12.77 -5.46 0.76
N LEU A 88 12.19 -4.60 -0.10
CA LEU A 88 10.83 -4.77 -0.59
C LEU A 88 10.73 -5.83 -1.69
N GLN A 89 11.78 -5.96 -2.51
CA GLN A 89 11.88 -7.05 -3.49
C GLN A 89 11.98 -8.41 -2.78
N ASP A 90 12.72 -8.48 -1.67
CA ASP A 90 12.83 -9.70 -0.86
C ASP A 90 11.49 -10.10 -0.22
N ILE A 91 10.75 -9.12 0.31
CA ILE A 91 9.39 -9.35 0.83
C ILE A 91 8.49 -9.86 -0.29
N TRP A 92 8.51 -9.23 -1.46
CA TRP A 92 7.74 -9.67 -2.62
C TRP A 92 8.06 -11.11 -3.00
N ASN A 93 9.33 -11.45 -3.18
CA ASN A 93 9.77 -12.80 -3.57
C ASN A 93 9.33 -13.86 -2.55
N ALA A 94 9.29 -13.52 -1.26
CA ALA A 94 8.87 -14.42 -0.21
C ALA A 94 7.34 -14.70 -0.19
N VAL A 95 6.51 -13.75 -0.61
CA VAL A 95 5.05 -13.81 -0.34
C VAL A 95 4.15 -13.66 -1.56
N ALA A 96 4.61 -13.11 -2.68
CA ALA A 96 3.77 -12.82 -3.84
C ALA A 96 3.26 -14.09 -4.55
N GLY A 97 4.04 -15.18 -4.50
CA GLY A 97 3.69 -16.44 -5.17
C GLY A 97 3.71 -16.34 -6.69
N SER A 98 4.60 -15.53 -7.25
CA SER A 98 4.77 -15.28 -8.68
C SER A 98 6.25 -15.05 -9.00
N ASP A 99 6.71 -15.49 -10.18
CA ASP A 99 8.06 -15.23 -10.69
C ASP A 99 8.21 -13.82 -11.27
N LYS A 100 7.10 -13.08 -11.42
CA LYS A 100 7.13 -11.70 -11.90
C LYS A 100 7.61 -10.77 -10.79
N THR A 101 8.36 -9.73 -11.14
CA THR A 101 8.83 -8.71 -10.20
C THR A 101 7.83 -7.54 -10.08
N PRO A 102 7.76 -6.86 -8.94
CA PRO A 102 6.91 -5.68 -8.80
C PRO A 102 7.46 -4.54 -9.65
N GLU A 103 6.57 -3.77 -10.26
CA GLU A 103 6.92 -2.61 -11.08
C GLU A 103 6.61 -1.29 -10.36
N ALA A 104 5.73 -1.35 -9.35
CA ALA A 104 5.31 -0.22 -8.56
C ALA A 104 5.22 -0.60 -7.08
N CYS A 105 5.64 0.31 -6.22
CA CYS A 105 5.36 0.30 -4.79
C CYS A 105 4.79 1.65 -4.38
N LEU A 106 3.49 1.67 -4.05
CA LEU A 106 2.81 2.84 -3.50
C LEU A 106 3.12 2.95 -2.00
N VAL A 107 3.71 4.07 -1.61
CA VAL A 107 3.99 4.41 -0.21
C VAL A 107 2.90 5.34 0.28
N ASN A 108 2.04 4.84 1.16
CA ASN A 108 0.99 5.63 1.80
C ASN A 108 1.42 6.02 3.21
N PHE A 109 1.31 7.31 3.55
CA PHE A 109 1.42 7.82 4.92
C PHE A 109 0.05 8.26 5.44
N TYR A 110 -0.34 7.70 6.58
CA TYR A 110 -1.57 8.02 7.29
C TYR A 110 -1.26 8.78 8.58
N SER A 111 -1.87 9.96 8.77
CA SER A 111 -2.02 10.58 10.09
C SER A 111 -3.13 9.87 10.89
N ALA A 112 -3.36 10.26 12.14
CA ALA A 112 -4.37 9.66 13.00
C ALA A 112 -5.81 9.76 12.42
N GLU A 113 -6.10 10.81 11.66
CA GLU A 113 -7.41 11.10 11.05
C GLU A 113 -7.55 10.54 9.62
N ALA A 114 -6.43 10.12 9.02
CA ALA A 114 -6.41 9.67 7.64
C ALA A 114 -7.12 8.32 7.49
N ARG A 115 -7.85 8.16 6.39
CA ARG A 115 -8.60 6.94 6.07
C ARG A 115 -8.60 6.68 4.57
N MET A 116 -8.80 5.42 4.21
CA MET A 116 -9.00 5.00 2.82
C MET A 116 -10.26 4.15 2.74
N GLY A 117 -11.29 4.66 2.07
CA GLY A 117 -12.56 3.94 1.91
C GLY A 117 -12.40 2.62 1.14
N LEU A 118 -13.43 1.79 1.14
CA LEU A 118 -13.43 0.54 0.38
C LEU A 118 -13.23 0.81 -1.12
N HIS A 119 -12.17 0.22 -1.67
CA HIS A 119 -11.78 0.29 -3.07
C HIS A 119 -11.24 -1.07 -3.53
N GLN A 120 -10.95 -1.17 -4.82
CA GLN A 120 -10.25 -2.30 -5.42
C GLN A 120 -9.01 -1.77 -6.13
N ASP A 121 -7.92 -2.52 -6.03
CA ASP A 121 -6.74 -2.32 -6.87
C ASP A 121 -7.03 -2.96 -8.22
N ARG A 122 -7.46 -2.16 -9.20
CA ARG A 122 -7.90 -2.62 -10.52
C ARG A 122 -7.33 -1.80 -11.68
N ASP A 123 -6.37 -0.93 -11.39
CA ASP A 123 -5.74 -0.07 -12.39
C ASP A 123 -4.54 -0.78 -13.06
N GLU A 124 -4.16 -1.96 -12.56
CA GLU A 124 -3.15 -2.81 -13.17
C GLU A 124 -3.73 -3.54 -14.40
N ARG A 125 -2.89 -3.76 -15.41
CA ARG A 125 -3.19 -4.64 -16.55
C ARG A 125 -3.02 -6.12 -16.17
N ASP A 126 -2.10 -6.41 -15.26
CA ASP A 126 -1.96 -7.73 -14.64
C ASP A 126 -2.82 -7.83 -13.38
N LEU A 127 -3.94 -8.55 -13.49
CA LEU A 127 -4.87 -8.83 -12.41
C LEU A 127 -4.75 -10.26 -11.87
N ASP A 128 -3.73 -11.01 -12.29
CA ASP A 128 -3.44 -12.37 -11.81
C ASP A 128 -2.37 -12.34 -10.71
N THR A 129 -1.38 -11.46 -10.85
CA THR A 129 -0.32 -11.29 -9.85
C THR A 129 -0.85 -10.60 -8.59
N ALA A 130 -0.49 -11.11 -7.42
CA ALA A 130 -0.96 -10.60 -6.13
C ALA A 130 -0.59 -9.13 -5.86
N VAL A 131 -1.40 -8.47 -5.01
CA VAL A 131 -1.00 -7.23 -4.32
C VAL A 131 -0.38 -7.61 -2.98
N VAL A 132 0.80 -7.09 -2.67
CA VAL A 132 1.48 -7.29 -1.38
C VAL A 132 1.49 -5.98 -0.61
N SER A 133 0.93 -5.96 0.59
CA SER A 133 0.81 -4.78 1.43
C SER A 133 1.54 -4.97 2.75
N VAL A 134 2.52 -4.12 3.04
CA VAL A 134 3.34 -4.14 4.26
C VAL A 134 2.91 -3.00 5.18
N SER A 135 2.65 -3.28 6.46
CA SER A 135 2.28 -2.28 7.47
C SER A 135 3.47 -1.93 8.36
N LEU A 136 3.69 -0.63 8.59
CA LEU A 136 4.76 -0.11 9.46
C LEU A 136 4.21 1.06 10.29
N GLY A 137 4.62 1.16 11.55
CA GLY A 137 4.18 2.23 12.45
C GLY A 137 2.84 1.92 13.12
N ASP A 138 2.01 2.94 13.30
CA ASP A 138 0.74 2.81 14.02
C ASP A 138 -0.18 1.75 13.39
N SER A 139 -0.86 1.00 14.24
CA SER A 139 -1.82 -0.02 13.85
C SER A 139 -3.03 0.61 13.15
N CYS A 140 -3.72 -0.16 12.31
CA CYS A 140 -4.98 0.28 11.71
C CYS A 140 -6.08 -0.77 11.76
N LEU A 141 -7.34 -0.33 11.67
CA LEU A 141 -8.47 -1.19 11.38
C LEU A 141 -8.59 -1.34 9.85
N PHE A 142 -8.12 -2.47 9.35
CA PHE A 142 -8.22 -2.84 7.95
C PHE A 142 -9.53 -3.58 7.71
N ARG A 143 -10.26 -3.18 6.67
CA ARG A 143 -11.52 -3.82 6.26
C ARG A 143 -11.29 -4.50 4.92
N VAL A 144 -11.76 -5.74 4.78
CA VAL A 144 -11.67 -6.51 3.53
C VAL A 144 -12.96 -7.31 3.31
N GLY A 145 -13.42 -7.35 2.07
CA GLY A 145 -14.61 -8.10 1.64
C GLY A 145 -14.34 -9.00 0.45
N GLY A 146 -15.39 -9.31 -0.29
CA GLY A 146 -15.29 -10.03 -1.56
C GLY A 146 -15.14 -9.11 -2.77
N ARG A 147 -15.44 -9.63 -3.95
CA ARG A 147 -15.41 -8.90 -5.23
C ARG A 147 -16.65 -8.03 -5.48
N THR A 148 -17.70 -8.21 -4.68
CA THR A 148 -18.98 -7.49 -4.82
C THR A 148 -18.96 -6.22 -4.00
N ARG A 149 -19.22 -5.07 -4.64
CA ARG A 149 -19.33 -3.78 -3.96
C ARG A 149 -20.52 -3.80 -2.99
N GLY A 150 -20.30 -3.38 -1.75
CA GLY A 150 -21.35 -3.43 -0.71
C GLY A 150 -21.64 -4.84 -0.19
N GLY A 151 -20.88 -5.84 -0.60
CA GLY A 151 -20.96 -7.20 -0.04
C GLY A 151 -20.43 -7.27 1.40
N PRO A 152 -20.52 -8.46 2.03
CA PRO A 152 -20.03 -8.65 3.39
C PRO A 152 -18.54 -8.36 3.50
N THR A 153 -18.15 -7.79 4.63
CA THR A 153 -16.77 -7.45 4.96
C THR A 153 -16.41 -7.96 6.34
N VAL A 154 -15.14 -8.26 6.53
CA VAL A 154 -14.53 -8.52 7.83
C VAL A 154 -13.49 -7.43 8.10
N SER A 155 -13.22 -7.19 9.38
CA SER A 155 -12.18 -6.26 9.80
C SER A 155 -11.14 -6.99 10.63
N LEU A 156 -9.88 -6.61 10.44
CA LEU A 156 -8.75 -7.03 11.26
C LEU A 156 -7.89 -5.83 11.62
N LYS A 157 -7.28 -5.90 12.81
CA LYS A 157 -6.25 -4.95 13.20
C LYS A 157 -4.95 -5.38 12.54
N LEU A 158 -4.36 -4.50 11.74
CA LEU A 158 -2.99 -4.69 11.22
C LEU A 158 -2.03 -3.91 12.09
N GLU A 159 -0.95 -4.57 12.50
CA GLU A 159 0.08 -4.01 13.37
C GLU A 159 1.38 -3.77 12.60
N SER A 160 2.35 -3.13 13.25
CA SER A 160 3.66 -2.84 12.65
C SER A 160 4.41 -4.15 12.37
N GLY A 161 4.81 -4.35 11.12
CA GLY A 161 5.49 -5.56 10.65
C GLY A 161 4.59 -6.60 10.00
N ASP A 162 3.28 -6.38 9.99
CA ASP A 162 2.32 -7.27 9.32
C ASP A 162 2.39 -7.15 7.80
N VAL A 163 2.15 -8.27 7.13
CA VAL A 163 1.97 -8.35 5.68
C VAL A 163 0.58 -8.88 5.33
N VAL A 164 -0.08 -8.24 4.37
CA VAL A 164 -1.32 -8.72 3.74
C VAL A 164 -1.06 -8.99 2.27
N VAL A 165 -1.50 -10.15 1.79
CA VAL A 165 -1.44 -10.51 0.37
C VAL A 165 -2.86 -10.68 -0.17
N LEU A 166 -3.18 -9.96 -1.25
CA LEU A 166 -4.43 -10.08 -2.01
C LEU A 166 -4.11 -10.78 -3.33
N GLY A 167 -4.26 -12.10 -3.38
CA GLY A 167 -3.97 -12.92 -4.57
C GLY A 167 -5.15 -13.82 -4.95
N GLY A 168 -5.07 -14.48 -6.11
CA GLY A 168 -6.12 -15.38 -6.60
C GLY A 168 -7.51 -14.73 -6.56
N GLU A 169 -8.51 -15.41 -5.99
CA GLU A 169 -9.88 -14.87 -5.85
C GLU A 169 -9.94 -13.53 -5.08
N GLY A 170 -8.98 -13.30 -4.18
CA GLY A 170 -8.87 -12.12 -3.33
C GLY A 170 -8.14 -10.95 -3.99
N ARG A 171 -7.54 -11.13 -5.18
CA ARG A 171 -6.78 -10.08 -5.89
C ARG A 171 -7.61 -8.84 -6.20
N LEU A 172 -8.92 -9.02 -6.39
CA LEU A 172 -9.91 -7.97 -6.58
C LEU A 172 -10.87 -7.87 -5.39
N ALA A 173 -10.42 -8.15 -4.17
CA ALA A 173 -11.23 -7.92 -2.97
C ALA A 173 -11.39 -6.42 -2.72
N PHE A 174 -12.61 -5.98 -2.37
CA PHE A 174 -12.82 -4.64 -1.83
C PHE A 174 -12.13 -4.53 -0.48
N HIS A 175 -11.29 -3.51 -0.31
CA HIS A 175 -10.55 -3.31 0.94
C HIS A 175 -10.30 -1.84 1.23
N GLY A 176 -9.93 -1.54 2.47
CA GLY A 176 -9.69 -0.18 2.92
C GLY A 176 -9.16 -0.09 4.35
N VAL A 177 -8.85 1.13 4.77
CA VAL A 177 -8.37 1.47 6.10
C VAL A 177 -9.40 2.40 6.74
N ASP A 178 -10.16 1.88 7.69
CA ASP A 178 -11.26 2.61 8.35
C ASP A 178 -10.76 3.60 9.39
N ARG A 179 -9.70 3.22 10.12
CA ARG A 179 -9.21 3.93 11.30
C ARG A 179 -7.74 3.64 11.54
N ILE A 180 -6.98 4.66 11.95
CA ILE A 180 -5.64 4.52 12.53
C ILE A 180 -5.75 4.55 14.06
N TYR A 181 -4.99 3.68 14.73
CA TYR A 181 -4.85 3.67 16.19
C TYR A 181 -3.53 4.38 16.56
N PRO A 182 -3.57 5.66 16.93
CA PRO A 182 -2.36 6.46 17.15
C PRO A 182 -1.55 5.94 18.34
N ASN A 183 -0.25 6.17 18.31
CA ASN A 183 0.70 5.86 19.40
C ASN A 183 0.74 4.36 19.77
N THR A 184 0.55 3.49 18.79
CA THR A 184 0.64 2.03 18.98
C THR A 184 1.98 1.46 18.53
N SER A 185 2.87 2.27 17.96
CA SER A 185 4.22 1.87 17.59
C SER A 185 5.24 2.97 17.90
N THR A 186 6.45 2.55 18.27
CA THR A 186 7.62 3.42 18.45
C THR A 186 8.52 3.45 17.22
N LEU A 187 8.10 2.85 16.10
CA LEU A 187 8.92 2.74 14.89
C LEU A 187 9.13 4.11 14.21
N LEU A 188 8.06 4.89 14.10
CA LEU A 188 8.10 6.23 13.52
C LEU A 188 8.19 7.26 14.65
N ARG A 189 9.29 8.03 14.70
CA ARG A 189 9.54 9.00 15.78
C ARG A 189 8.42 10.03 15.96
N SER A 190 7.75 10.40 14.86
CA SER A 190 6.66 11.38 14.86
C SER A 190 5.26 10.73 14.82
N GLY A 191 5.17 9.42 15.07
CA GLY A 191 3.93 8.66 14.95
C GLY A 191 3.44 8.49 13.50
N GLY A 192 2.22 7.96 13.37
CA GLY A 192 1.58 7.69 12.08
C GLY A 192 1.84 6.29 11.56
N ARG A 193 1.25 5.99 10.41
CA ARG A 193 1.33 4.69 9.75
C ARG A 193 1.86 4.82 8.33
N LEU A 194 2.82 3.98 7.99
CA LEU A 194 3.24 3.72 6.63
C LEU A 194 2.63 2.41 6.12
N ASN A 195 2.26 2.41 4.86
CA ASN A 195 1.80 1.23 4.15
C ASN A 195 2.47 1.18 2.78
N LEU A 196 3.17 0.07 2.51
CA LEU A 196 3.93 -0.13 1.29
C LEU A 196 3.20 -1.18 0.46
N THR A 197 2.60 -0.77 -0.65
CA THR A 197 1.80 -1.67 -1.50
C THR A 197 2.51 -1.93 -2.82
N LEU A 198 3.07 -3.14 -2.94
CA LEU A 198 3.76 -3.63 -4.13
C LEU A 198 2.79 -4.26 -5.10
N ARG A 199 3.01 -3.97 -6.39
CA ARG A 199 2.16 -4.42 -7.48
C ARG A 199 2.97 -4.69 -8.74
N ARG A 200 2.58 -5.73 -9.46
CA ARG A 200 2.89 -5.93 -10.88
C ARG A 200 1.81 -5.22 -11.68
N VAL A 201 2.20 -4.33 -12.60
CA VAL A 201 1.24 -3.51 -13.37
C VAL A 201 0.97 -4.13 -14.72
N ASN A 202 2.00 -4.70 -15.35
CA ASN A 202 1.96 -5.22 -16.71
C ASN A 202 2.01 -6.75 -16.72
N PRO A 203 1.48 -7.42 -17.76
CA PRO A 203 1.58 -8.87 -17.89
C PRO A 203 3.02 -9.41 -17.87
#